data_AF-A0A953XTJ0-F1
#
_entry.id   AF-A0A953XTJ0-F1
#
_cell.length_a   1.000
_cell.length_b   1.000
_cell.length_c   1.000
_cell.angle_alpha   90.00
_cell.angle_beta   90.00
_cell.angle_gamma   90.00
#
_symmetry.space_group_name_H-M   'P 1'
#
loop_
_entity.id
_entity.type
_entity.pdbx_description
1 polymer ?
#
loop_
_entity_poly.entity_id
_entity_poly.type
_entity_poly.pdbx_seq_one_letter_code
_entity_poly.pdbx_strand_id
1 'polypeptide(L)'
;MTTEPKTPTNEELILAHQDSVWRFLVSIGCEPNLADDLTQETFLQVLGDGFEYRGPHETAGWLLRVAKHQFIDSVRKKKLKLGVDLEHAETRWQEFEAECAYAQRVQWLRECMDGLTERSREAVKQRYELELPREEMAKRLGIEPAGVKTLLERIRQTLRDCVQGKVDRDQA
;
A
#
# COMPACT_ATOMS: atom_id res chain seq x y z
N MET A 1 1.21 31.82 9.58
CA MET A 1 0.80 31.77 8.16
C MET A 1 1.10 30.37 7.66
N THR A 2 0.14 29.46 7.83
CA THR A 2 0.20 28.11 7.26
C THR A 2 -0.08 28.25 5.76
N THR A 3 0.96 28.13 4.94
CA THR A 3 0.81 28.04 3.50
C THR A 3 0.18 26.68 3.20
N GLU A 4 -1.08 26.67 2.78
CA GLU A 4 -1.70 25.48 2.19
C GLU A 4 -0.78 24.96 1.06
N PRO A 5 -0.46 23.66 1.02
CA PRO A 5 0.34 23.12 -0.06
C PRO A 5 -0.47 23.25 -1.35
N LYS A 6 -0.05 24.16 -2.23
CA LYS A 6 -0.60 24.29 -3.57
C LYS A 6 -0.51 22.94 -4.27
N THR A 7 -1.62 22.42 -4.77
CA THR A 7 -1.64 21.20 -5.59
C THR A 7 -0.67 21.38 -6.76
N PRO A 8 0.33 20.50 -6.91
CA PRO A 8 1.29 20.60 -8.00
C PRO A 8 0.56 20.37 -9.34
N THR A 9 1.08 20.97 -10.39
CA THR A 9 0.66 20.64 -11.75
C THR A 9 1.01 19.19 -12.07
N ASN A 10 0.33 18.64 -13.07
CA ASN A 10 0.58 17.29 -13.56
C ASN A 10 2.06 17.05 -13.92
N GLU A 11 2.67 18.03 -14.60
CA GLU A 11 4.09 17.99 -14.99
C GLU A 11 5.02 17.98 -13.77
N GLU A 12 4.79 18.86 -12.79
CA GLU A 12 5.58 18.91 -11.56
C GLU A 12 5.48 17.60 -10.76
N LEU A 13 4.30 16.98 -10.71
CA LEU A 13 4.06 15.72 -10.03
C LEU A 13 4.78 14.55 -10.73
N ILE A 14 4.78 14.51 -12.06
CA ILE A 14 5.51 13.51 -12.85
C ILE A 14 7.01 13.66 -12.60
N LEU A 15 7.56 14.85 -12.80
CA LEU A 15 9.00 15.11 -12.66
C LEU A 15 9.50 14.80 -11.24
N ALA A 16 8.69 15.06 -10.21
CA ALA A 16 9.05 14.78 -8.83
C ALA A 16 9.11 13.28 -8.49
N HIS A 17 8.38 12.42 -9.20
CA HIS A 17 8.17 11.03 -8.78
C HIS A 17 8.53 9.96 -9.82
N GLN A 18 8.65 10.29 -11.11
CA GLN A 18 8.86 9.31 -12.18
C GLN A 18 10.10 8.45 -11.95
N ASP A 19 11.22 9.06 -11.55
CA ASP A 19 12.48 8.37 -11.34
C ASP A 19 12.39 7.40 -10.17
N SER A 20 11.70 7.80 -9.10
CA SER A 20 11.51 6.96 -7.91
C SER A 20 10.61 5.77 -8.21
N VAL A 21 9.53 5.97 -8.98
CA VAL A 21 8.63 4.90 -9.42
C VAL A 21 9.38 3.90 -10.30
N TRP A 22 10.10 4.39 -11.30
CA TRP A 22 10.87 3.55 -12.21
C TRP A 22 11.96 2.77 -11.46
N ARG A 23 12.76 3.46 -10.63
CA ARG A 23 13.84 2.82 -9.87
C ARG A 23 13.29 1.78 -8.93
N PHE A 24 12.14 2.02 -8.30
CA PHE A 24 11.45 1.07 -7.44
C PHE A 24 10.95 -0.18 -8.21
N LEU A 25 10.44 -0.01 -9.43
CA LEU A 25 10.03 -1.14 -10.28
C LEU A 25 11.22 -2.02 -10.65
N VAL A 26 12.30 -1.43 -11.18
CA VAL A 26 13.53 -2.17 -11.52
C VAL A 26 14.09 -2.86 -10.27
N SER A 27 14.03 -2.15 -9.15
CA SER A 27 14.41 -2.60 -7.82
C SER A 27 13.77 -3.92 -7.38
N ILE A 28 12.49 -4.12 -7.71
CA ILE A 28 11.73 -5.31 -7.34
C ILE A 28 11.76 -6.40 -8.43
N GLY A 29 12.72 -6.32 -9.36
CA GLY A 29 12.94 -7.32 -10.41
C GLY A 29 12.13 -7.09 -11.68
N CYS A 30 11.62 -5.88 -11.90
CA CYS A 30 11.01 -5.52 -13.17
C CYS A 30 12.10 -5.28 -14.24
N GLU A 31 11.95 -5.92 -15.39
CA GLU A 31 12.81 -5.63 -16.56
C GLU A 31 12.69 -4.15 -16.95
N PRO A 32 13.79 -3.48 -17.35
CA PRO A 32 13.79 -2.03 -17.62
C PRO A 32 12.70 -1.54 -18.57
N ASN A 33 12.49 -2.23 -19.69
CA ASN A 33 11.43 -1.86 -20.66
C ASN A 33 10.03 -1.96 -20.05
N LEU A 34 9.79 -2.97 -19.20
CA LEU A 34 8.51 -3.09 -18.51
C LEU A 34 8.39 -2.03 -17.41
N ALA A 35 9.48 -1.64 -16.78
CA ALA A 35 9.48 -0.56 -15.79
C ALA A 35 9.16 0.80 -16.44
N ASP A 36 9.65 1.06 -17.65
CA ASP A 36 9.28 2.24 -18.45
C ASP A 36 7.78 2.28 -18.72
N ASP A 37 7.21 1.17 -19.19
CA ASP A 37 5.78 1.05 -19.50
C ASP A 37 4.93 1.23 -18.24
N LEU A 38 5.23 0.49 -17.16
CA LEU A 38 4.48 0.54 -15.91
C LEU A 38 4.58 1.91 -15.21
N THR A 39 5.71 2.61 -15.36
CA THR A 39 5.85 3.98 -14.85
C THR A 39 4.90 4.91 -15.58
N GLN A 40 4.88 4.86 -16.92
CA GLN A 40 3.94 5.66 -17.72
C GLN A 40 2.48 5.34 -17.38
N GLU A 41 2.15 4.05 -17.27
CA GLU A 41 0.81 3.57 -16.96
C GLU A 41 0.35 4.03 -15.56
N THR A 42 1.27 4.02 -14.58
CA THR A 42 1.04 4.60 -13.25
C THR A 42 0.65 6.08 -13.34
N PHE A 43 1.39 6.90 -14.09
CA PHE A 43 1.05 8.31 -14.22
C PHE A 43 -0.19 8.54 -15.08
N LEU A 44 -0.44 7.77 -16.13
CA LEU A 44 -1.70 7.87 -16.89
C LEU A 44 -2.92 7.64 -15.99
N GLN A 45 -2.83 6.70 -15.05
CA GLN A 45 -3.87 6.46 -14.06
C GLN A 45 -4.02 7.61 -13.06
N VAL A 46 -2.92 8.27 -12.66
CA VAL A 46 -2.91 9.46 -11.78
C VAL A 46 -3.55 10.66 -12.45
N LEU A 47 -3.21 10.86 -13.72
CA LEU A 47 -3.62 12.03 -14.52
C LEU A 47 -5.07 11.92 -15.00
N GLY A 48 -5.68 10.75 -14.88
CA GLY A 48 -7.10 10.53 -15.12
C GLY A 48 -7.99 10.99 -13.97
N ASP A 49 -9.30 10.73 -14.09
CA ASP A 49 -10.27 11.16 -13.09
C ASP A 49 -10.14 10.36 -11.78
N GLY A 50 -9.81 11.04 -10.67
CA GLY A 50 -9.92 10.51 -9.32
C GLY A 50 -8.69 10.64 -8.42
N PHE A 51 -7.57 11.18 -8.90
CA PHE A 51 -6.41 11.43 -8.04
C PHE A 51 -6.58 12.71 -7.21
N GLU A 52 -6.47 12.58 -5.90
CA GLU A 52 -6.47 13.69 -4.95
C GLU A 52 -5.07 13.82 -4.35
N TYR A 53 -4.43 14.96 -4.54
CA TYR A 53 -3.11 15.23 -3.97
C TYR A 53 -3.21 15.37 -2.45
N ARG A 54 -2.50 14.50 -1.72
CA ARG A 54 -2.49 14.46 -0.25
C ARG A 54 -1.13 14.82 0.36
N GLY A 55 -0.32 15.58 -0.38
CA GLY A 55 1.05 15.93 0.00
C GLY A 55 2.10 14.99 -0.62
N PRO A 56 3.40 15.37 -0.57
CA PRO A 56 4.46 14.71 -1.34
C PRO A 56 4.71 13.26 -0.90
N HIS A 57 4.69 12.97 0.41
CA HIS A 57 4.95 11.62 0.92
C HIS A 57 3.79 10.65 0.68
N GLU A 58 2.54 11.08 0.94
CA GLU A 58 1.36 10.23 0.69
C GLU A 58 1.20 9.94 -0.81
N THR A 59 1.46 10.95 -1.64
CA THR A 59 1.48 10.80 -3.10
C THR A 59 2.54 9.79 -3.55
N ALA A 60 3.78 9.90 -3.06
CA ALA A 60 4.85 8.96 -3.39
C ALA A 60 4.49 7.52 -2.99
N GLY A 61 4.02 7.31 -1.76
CA GLY A 61 3.62 5.97 -1.29
C GLY A 61 2.47 5.37 -2.10
N TRP A 62 1.51 6.21 -2.51
CA TRP A 62 0.42 5.78 -3.37
C TRP A 62 0.91 5.39 -4.77
N LEU A 63 1.76 6.21 -5.39
CA LEU A 63 2.34 5.94 -6.72
C LEU A 63 3.10 4.60 -6.73
N LEU A 64 3.94 4.36 -5.73
CA LEU A 64 4.72 3.12 -5.62
C LEU A 64 3.82 1.91 -5.39
N ARG A 65 2.72 2.06 -4.64
CA ARG A 65 1.73 0.99 -4.48
C ARG A 65 1.04 0.65 -5.81
N VAL A 66 0.63 1.67 -6.56
CA VAL A 66 -0.01 1.49 -7.88
C VAL A 66 0.96 0.82 -8.85
N ALA A 67 2.22 1.27 -8.89
CA ALA A 67 3.27 0.65 -9.69
C ALA A 67 3.54 -0.81 -9.28
N LYS A 68 3.65 -1.11 -7.98
CA LYS A 68 3.81 -2.47 -7.44
C LYS A 68 2.66 -3.38 -7.87
N HIS A 69 1.41 -2.90 -7.78
CA HIS A 69 0.24 -3.67 -8.18
C HIS A 69 0.26 -4.00 -9.68
N GLN A 70 0.50 -3.00 -10.53
CA GLN A 70 0.57 -3.23 -11.98
C GLN A 70 1.73 -4.18 -12.33
N PHE A 71 2.86 -4.10 -11.64
CA PHE A 71 3.94 -5.07 -11.79
C PHE A 71 3.51 -6.48 -11.40
N ILE A 72 2.94 -6.68 -10.21
CA ILE A 72 2.44 -7.99 -9.76
C ILE A 72 1.41 -8.55 -10.74
N ASP A 73 0.50 -7.72 -11.24
CA ASP A 73 -0.51 -8.14 -12.22
C ASP A 73 0.11 -8.47 -13.57
N SER A 74 1.09 -7.69 -14.03
CA SER A 74 1.85 -8.00 -15.25
C SER A 74 2.60 -9.33 -15.11
N VAL A 75 3.14 -9.62 -13.92
CA VAL A 75 3.83 -10.86 -13.59
C VAL A 75 2.84 -12.02 -13.46
N ARG A 76 1.66 -11.82 -12.87
CA ARG A 76 0.59 -12.83 -12.82
C ARG A 76 0.10 -13.18 -14.22
N LYS A 77 -0.11 -12.18 -15.08
CA LYS A 77 -0.44 -12.36 -16.50
C LYS A 77 0.70 -13.04 -17.26
N LYS A 78 1.96 -12.67 -16.97
CA LYS A 78 3.16 -13.29 -17.55
C LYS A 78 3.48 -14.65 -16.99
N LYS A 79 3.06 -15.04 -15.77
CA LYS A 79 3.34 -16.31 -15.07
C LYS A 79 2.78 -17.56 -15.76
N LEU A 80 2.33 -17.44 -17.01
CA LEU A 80 2.53 -18.49 -17.99
C LEU A 80 4.02 -18.77 -18.32
N LYS A 81 4.98 -17.88 -17.97
CA LYS A 81 6.44 -17.93 -18.19
C LYS A 81 7.22 -16.95 -17.28
N LEU A 82 8.20 -17.47 -16.53
CA LEU A 82 9.25 -16.82 -15.70
C LEU A 82 8.98 -16.46 -14.22
N GLY A 83 9.99 -16.81 -13.41
CA GLY A 83 10.06 -16.68 -11.96
C GLY A 83 10.60 -15.32 -11.53
N VAL A 84 9.76 -14.61 -10.78
CA VAL A 84 10.14 -13.38 -10.05
C VAL A 84 10.59 -13.79 -8.66
N ASP A 85 11.72 -13.25 -8.22
CA ASP A 85 12.21 -13.38 -6.85
C ASP A 85 11.41 -12.44 -5.93
N LEU A 86 10.38 -13.00 -5.31
CA LEU A 86 9.45 -12.28 -4.43
C LEU A 86 10.10 -11.85 -3.11
N GLU A 87 11.17 -12.52 -2.68
CA GLU A 87 11.82 -12.28 -1.39
C GLU A 87 12.69 -11.02 -1.44
N HIS A 88 13.37 -10.79 -2.57
CA HIS A 88 14.10 -9.55 -2.82
C HIS A 88 13.16 -8.33 -2.88
N ALA A 89 12.00 -8.48 -3.53
CA ALA A 89 10.98 -7.43 -3.62
C ALA A 89 10.41 -7.03 -2.24
N GLU A 90 10.21 -8.01 -1.36
CA GLU A 90 9.71 -7.78 0.00
C GLU A 90 10.74 -7.05 0.88
N THR A 91 12.01 -7.43 0.79
CA THR A 91 13.10 -6.82 1.57
C THR A 91 13.25 -5.33 1.24
N ARG A 92 13.22 -4.99 -0.05
CA ARG A 92 13.36 -3.62 -0.55
C ARG A 92 12.15 -2.75 -0.22
N TRP A 93 10.97 -3.36 -0.20
CA TRP A 93 9.76 -2.69 0.29
C TRP A 93 9.91 -2.28 1.76
N GLN A 94 10.49 -3.13 2.60
CA GLN A 94 10.73 -2.83 4.01
C GLN A 94 11.76 -1.72 4.21
N GLU A 95 12.83 -1.68 3.40
CA GLU A 95 13.83 -0.60 3.42
C GLU A 95 13.20 0.76 3.04
N PHE A 96 12.38 0.79 1.98
CA PHE A 96 11.65 1.99 1.60
C PHE A 96 10.64 2.45 2.66
N GLU A 97 9.92 1.50 3.30
CA GLU A 97 9.04 1.80 4.42
C GLU A 97 9.80 2.42 5.61
N ALA A 98 11.04 1.99 5.85
CA ALA A 98 11.88 2.50 6.94
C ALA A 98 12.37 3.94 6.69
N GLU A 99 12.56 4.33 5.44
CA GLU A 99 12.93 5.71 5.05
C GLU A 99 11.73 6.66 4.97
N CYS A 100 10.51 6.15 5.02
CA CYS A 100 9.30 6.96 4.98
C CYS A 100 9.05 7.70 6.30
N ALA A 101 8.49 8.91 6.23
CA ALA A 101 8.00 9.68 7.39
C ALA A 101 6.96 8.94 8.25
N TYR A 102 6.43 7.81 7.75
CA TYR A 102 5.49 6.94 8.44
C TYR A 102 6.13 5.66 9.00
N ALA A 103 7.46 5.46 8.89
CA ALA A 103 8.15 4.26 9.38
C ALA A 103 7.76 3.94 10.83
N GLN A 104 7.75 4.97 11.69
CA GLN A 104 7.34 4.85 13.09
C GLN A 104 5.86 4.48 13.24
N ARG A 105 4.97 5.05 12.41
CA ARG A 105 3.54 4.69 12.36
C ARG A 105 3.30 3.27 11.86
N VAL A 106 4.10 2.80 10.89
CA VAL A 106 4.07 1.42 10.40
C VAL A 106 4.52 0.46 11.50
N GLN A 107 5.58 0.80 12.23
CA GLN A 107 6.03 0.03 13.38
C GLN A 107 4.96 -0.05 14.47
N TRP A 108 4.33 1.06 14.83
CA TRP A 108 3.21 1.07 15.76
C TRP A 108 2.01 0.25 15.28
N LEU A 109 1.71 0.29 13.98
CA LEU A 109 0.66 -0.54 13.40
C LEU A 109 1.00 -2.03 13.53
N ARG A 110 2.24 -2.44 13.29
CA ARG A 110 2.70 -3.84 13.49
C ARG A 110 2.52 -4.27 14.95
N GLU A 111 2.92 -3.43 15.90
CA GLU A 111 2.70 -3.71 17.33
C GLU A 111 1.21 -3.77 17.71
N CYS A 112 0.38 -2.89 17.14
CA CYS A 112 -1.07 -2.90 17.37
C CYS A 112 -1.74 -4.13 16.72
N MET A 113 -1.23 -4.59 15.58
CA MET A 113 -1.63 -5.85 14.95
C MET A 113 -1.32 -7.04 15.84
N ASP A 114 -0.25 -6.98 16.65
CA ASP A 114 0.07 -8.03 17.60
C ASP A 114 -0.92 -8.17 18.75
N GLY A 115 -1.61 -7.09 19.10
CA GLY A 115 -2.71 -7.08 20.08
C GLY A 115 -4.04 -7.62 19.56
N LEU A 116 -4.16 -7.94 18.27
CA LEU A 116 -5.40 -8.49 17.70
C LEU A 116 -5.58 -9.96 18.10
N THR A 117 -6.84 -10.33 18.36
CA THR A 117 -7.23 -11.75 18.46
C THR A 117 -6.89 -12.49 17.16
N GLU A 118 -6.57 -13.78 17.25
CA GLU A 118 -6.25 -14.63 16.09
C GLU A 118 -7.27 -14.50 14.96
N ARG A 119 -8.56 -14.56 15.30
CA ARG A 119 -9.67 -14.39 14.34
C ARG A 119 -9.64 -13.05 13.60
N SER A 120 -9.24 -11.98 14.28
CA SER A 120 -9.15 -10.64 13.70
C SER A 120 -7.91 -10.50 12.81
N ARG A 121 -6.77 -11.07 13.24
CA ARG A 121 -5.54 -11.12 12.43
C ARG A 121 -5.77 -11.88 11.13
N GLU A 122 -6.43 -13.03 11.21
CA GLU A 122 -6.82 -13.82 10.03
C GLU A 122 -7.77 -13.06 9.09
N ALA A 123 -8.76 -12.34 9.64
CA ALA A 123 -9.64 -11.50 8.82
C ALA A 123 -8.90 -10.35 8.11
N VAL A 124 -7.89 -9.76 8.76
CA VAL A 124 -7.01 -8.75 8.12
C VAL A 124 -6.19 -9.38 7.02
N LYS A 125 -5.54 -10.53 7.28
CA LYS A 125 -4.76 -11.27 6.29
C LYS A 125 -5.59 -11.60 5.05
N GLN A 126 -6.75 -12.22 5.25
CA GLN A 126 -7.66 -12.56 4.15
C GLN A 126 -8.07 -11.34 3.33
N ARG A 127 -8.29 -10.18 3.98
CA ARG A 127 -8.77 -8.99 3.28
C ARG A 127 -7.68 -8.22 2.55
N TYR A 128 -6.50 -8.05 3.16
CA TYR A 128 -5.48 -7.11 2.68
C TYR A 128 -4.25 -7.79 2.10
N GLU A 129 -3.99 -9.07 2.45
CA GLU A 129 -2.88 -9.84 1.87
C GLU A 129 -3.39 -10.79 0.77
N LEU A 130 -4.49 -11.50 1.03
CA LEU A 130 -5.09 -12.45 0.09
C LEU A 130 -6.20 -11.84 -0.79
N GLU A 131 -6.58 -10.60 -0.52
CA GLU A 131 -7.59 -9.82 -1.27
C GLU A 131 -8.95 -10.53 -1.48
N LEU A 132 -9.34 -11.39 -0.53
CA LEU A 132 -10.55 -12.19 -0.67
C LEU A 132 -11.83 -11.32 -0.66
N PRO A 133 -12.83 -11.68 -1.48
CA PRO A 133 -14.14 -11.04 -1.43
C PRO A 133 -14.83 -11.40 -0.12
N ARG A 134 -15.70 -10.49 0.37
CA ARG A 134 -16.36 -10.64 1.68
C ARG A 134 -17.16 -11.94 1.80
N GLU A 135 -17.74 -12.42 0.71
CA GLU A 135 -18.49 -13.67 0.66
C GLU A 135 -17.62 -14.90 0.91
N GLU A 136 -16.40 -14.91 0.37
CA GLU A 136 -15.45 -16.00 0.56
C GLU A 136 -14.86 -15.98 1.97
N MET A 137 -14.57 -14.77 2.48
CA MET A 137 -14.17 -14.58 3.87
C MET A 137 -15.24 -15.07 4.85
N ALA A 138 -16.51 -14.78 4.56
CA ALA A 138 -17.66 -15.17 5.37
C ALA A 138 -17.72 -16.70 5.55
N LYS A 139 -17.57 -17.44 4.44
CA LYS A 139 -17.51 -18.91 4.44
C LYS A 139 -16.35 -19.43 5.28
N ARG A 140 -15.13 -18.88 5.11
CA ARG A 140 -13.92 -19.33 5.84
C ARG A 140 -13.97 -19.01 7.33
N LEU A 141 -14.53 -17.86 7.67
CA LEU A 141 -14.65 -17.40 9.06
C LEU A 141 -15.91 -17.96 9.76
N GLY A 142 -16.80 -18.66 9.03
CA GLY A 142 -18.05 -19.21 9.54
C GLY A 142 -19.01 -18.14 10.05
N ILE A 143 -19.14 -17.02 9.33
CA ILE A 143 -20.06 -15.90 9.67
C ILE A 143 -20.84 -15.47 8.44
N GLU A 144 -21.88 -14.67 8.67
CA GLU A 144 -22.63 -14.02 7.59
C GLU A 144 -21.76 -12.97 6.84
N PRO A 145 -21.98 -12.77 5.53
CA PRO A 145 -21.27 -11.75 4.74
C PRO A 145 -21.39 -10.34 5.33
N ALA A 146 -22.53 -10.00 5.93
CA ALA A 146 -22.72 -8.75 6.66
C ALA A 146 -21.80 -8.65 7.88
N GLY A 147 -21.57 -9.77 8.57
CA GLY A 147 -20.68 -9.86 9.72
C GLY A 147 -19.21 -9.58 9.39
N VAL A 148 -18.76 -9.91 8.17
CA VAL A 148 -17.39 -9.61 7.71
C VAL A 148 -17.17 -8.09 7.64
N LYS A 149 -18.15 -7.33 7.15
CA LYS A 149 -18.06 -5.87 7.08
C LYS A 149 -17.90 -5.27 8.49
N THR A 150 -18.79 -5.63 9.40
CA THR A 150 -18.77 -5.15 10.79
C THR A 150 -17.49 -5.56 11.52
N LEU A 151 -17.02 -6.78 11.31
CA LEU A 151 -15.76 -7.27 11.86
C LEU A 151 -14.58 -6.40 11.39
N LEU A 152 -14.47 -6.15 10.08
CA LEU A 152 -13.40 -5.33 9.52
C LEU A 152 -13.47 -3.86 9.99
N GLU A 153 -14.67 -3.30 10.13
CA GLU A 153 -14.86 -1.96 10.70
C GLU A 153 -14.37 -1.89 12.15
N ARG A 154 -14.74 -2.87 12.98
CA ARG A 154 -14.28 -2.95 14.37
C ARG A 154 -12.76 -3.07 14.45
N ILE A 155 -12.16 -3.92 13.63
CA ILE A 155 -10.70 -4.10 13.59
C ILE A 155 -10.01 -2.78 13.21
N ARG A 156 -10.49 -2.07 12.18
CA ARG A 156 -9.93 -0.77 11.79
C ARG A 156 -10.02 0.25 12.90
N GLN A 157 -11.14 0.29 13.63
CA GLN A 157 -11.30 1.21 14.75
C GLN A 157 -10.31 0.87 15.87
N THR A 158 -10.20 -0.40 16.27
CA THR A 158 -9.24 -0.85 17.29
C THR A 158 -7.79 -0.51 16.91
N LEU A 159 -7.39 -0.77 15.67
CA LEU A 159 -6.05 -0.45 15.20
C LEU A 159 -5.81 1.06 15.16
N ARG A 160 -6.81 1.85 14.74
CA ARG A 160 -6.73 3.31 14.74
C ARG A 160 -6.51 3.86 16.14
N ASP A 161 -7.34 3.44 17.10
CA ASP A 161 -7.27 3.91 18.49
C ASP A 161 -5.92 3.53 19.12
N CYS A 162 -5.44 2.33 18.86
CA CYS A 162 -4.13 1.87 19.33
C CYS A 162 -2.97 2.69 18.75
N VAL A 163 -2.96 2.94 17.44
CA VAL A 163 -1.92 3.73 16.79
C VAL A 163 -1.98 5.19 17.23
N GLN A 164 -3.18 5.78 17.35
CA GLN A 164 -3.33 7.15 17.83
C GLN A 164 -2.82 7.29 19.27
N GLY A 165 -3.14 6.35 20.15
CA GLY A 165 -2.63 6.34 21.52
C GLY A 165 -1.12 6.15 21.63
N LYS A 166 -0.44 5.65 20.58
CA LYS A 166 1.03 5.60 20.48
C LYS A 166 1.60 6.92 19.93
N VAL A 167 0.96 7.51 18.91
CA VAL A 167 1.29 8.84 18.37
C VAL A 167 1.25 9.89 19.49
N ASP A 168 0.18 9.91 20.28
CA ASP A 168 -0.01 10.92 21.33
C ASP A 168 1.04 10.81 22.45
N ARG A 169 1.58 9.61 22.72
CA ARG A 169 2.64 9.40 23.72
C ARG A 169 4.02 9.77 23.23
N ASP A 170 4.27 9.69 21.93
CA ASP A 170 5.54 10.03 21.30
C ASP A 170 5.69 11.55 21.12
N GLN A 171 4.57 12.27 21.05
CA GLN A 171 4.51 13.73 20.91
C GLN A 171 4.40 14.48 22.25
N ALA A 172 4.36 13.78 23.38
CA ALA A 172 4.27 14.32 24.74
C ALA A 172 5.63 14.34 25.44
#